data_AF-A0A7Y1YJE7-F1
#
_entry.id   AF-A0A7Y1YJE7-F1
#
_cell.length_a   1.000
_cell.length_b   1.000
_cell.length_c   1.000
_cell.angle_alpha   90.00
_cell.angle_beta   90.00
_cell.angle_gamma   90.00
#
_symmetry.space_group_name_H-M   'P 1'
#
loop_
_entity.id
_entity.type
_entity.pdbx_description
1 polymer ?
#
loop_
_entity_poly.entity_id
_entity_poly.type
_entity_poly.pdbx_seq_one_letter_code
_entity_poly.pdbx_strand_id
1 'polypeptide(L)'
;VNPAVCPEDVVDAILAECYWRAGFNGDDNLAEYEFYFNENDDLVVQHSVNDQEIVGFWNASTNDNGATTMTFEIGQPLSDINGEWTVIECSDERVKMVMGDLYLVFERECESDSPYSCIENIDLTVAVCDDDVNDGLTEFDLTALLANCANDQLELAYFVSLADAENNVNPIEFPYTNVTNPQTLYLRASVPGTTDFEVFEVQLIVEDCSTGCTEADVDLFLMECEWFAVDFNGSDDLSIFELDFNDNSNLVITNTTNNETVNGFWATSETADGVWIELDNLNGSNIQALTGTWLVTECSETRLKLENDNNGYVVIERECN
;
A
#
# COMPACT_ATOMS: atom_id res chain seq x y z
N VAL A 1 22.27 31.95 2.28
CA VAL A 1 21.58 30.94 3.12
C VAL A 1 22.66 29.96 3.48
N ASN A 2 22.97 29.81 4.77
CA ASN A 2 23.98 28.85 5.22
C ASN A 2 23.51 27.48 4.72
N PRO A 3 24.22 26.79 3.81
CA PRO A 3 23.89 25.40 3.49
C PRO A 3 23.87 24.65 4.82
N ALA A 4 23.00 23.65 4.96
CA ALA A 4 23.02 22.78 6.12
C ALA A 4 24.49 22.38 6.37
N VAL A 5 25.05 22.78 7.52
CA VAL A 5 26.42 22.42 7.85
C VAL A 5 26.37 20.93 8.04
N CYS A 6 26.97 20.17 7.12
CA CYS A 6 27.13 18.72 7.19
C CYS A 6 28.35 18.44 8.06
N PRO A 7 28.19 18.14 9.37
CA PRO A 7 29.33 17.91 10.23
C PRO A 7 30.06 16.62 9.80
N GLU A 8 31.37 16.58 9.97
CA GLU A 8 32.23 15.44 9.63
C GLU A 8 31.72 14.12 10.24
N ASP A 9 31.36 14.14 11.53
CA ASP A 9 30.84 12.97 12.25
C ASP A 9 29.51 12.44 11.69
N VAL A 10 28.70 13.32 11.10
CA VAL A 10 27.45 12.94 10.45
C VAL A 10 27.72 12.34 9.07
N VAL A 11 28.65 12.93 8.30
CA VAL A 11 29.02 12.41 6.98
C VAL A 11 29.68 11.04 7.10
N ASP A 12 30.59 10.85 8.06
CA ASP A 12 31.22 9.57 8.35
C ASP A 12 30.19 8.50 8.74
N ALA A 13 29.24 8.86 9.62
CA ALA A 13 28.20 7.94 10.06
C ALA A 13 27.28 7.51 8.91
N ILE A 14 26.82 8.46 8.09
CA ILE A 14 25.90 8.19 6.98
C ILE A 14 26.54 7.25 5.94
N LEU A 15 27.80 7.51 5.57
CA LEU A 15 28.44 6.76 4.49
C LEU A 15 28.74 5.30 4.84
N ALA A 16 28.95 4.99 6.13
CA ALA A 16 29.29 3.65 6.60
C ALA A 16 28.10 2.68 6.71
N GLU A 17 26.86 3.12 6.45
CA GLU A 17 25.65 2.30 6.68
C GLU A 17 25.29 1.35 5.51
N CYS A 18 25.41 1.81 4.25
CA CYS A 18 25.00 1.08 3.04
C CYS A 18 25.99 1.33 1.90
N TYR A 19 25.79 0.64 0.77
CA TYR A 19 26.48 1.03 -0.46
C TYR A 19 25.79 2.23 -1.12
N TRP A 20 26.52 2.91 -1.99
CA TRP A 20 26.06 4.13 -2.64
C TRP A 20 26.22 4.01 -4.14
N ARG A 21 25.24 4.52 -4.88
CA ARG A 21 25.39 4.78 -6.31
C ARG A 21 25.79 6.22 -6.53
N ALA A 22 26.61 6.45 -7.55
CA ALA A 22 27.18 7.76 -7.80
C ALA A 22 26.73 8.35 -9.14
N GLY A 23 26.45 9.65 -9.13
CA GLY A 23 26.29 10.48 -10.31
C GLY A 23 27.38 11.55 -10.36
N PHE A 24 28.06 11.66 -11.50
CA PHE A 24 29.11 12.65 -11.73
C PHE A 24 28.82 13.41 -13.03
N ASN A 25 29.04 14.73 -13.01
CA ASN A 25 28.79 15.58 -14.18
C ASN A 25 30.01 15.78 -15.09
N GLY A 26 31.11 15.09 -14.82
CA GLY A 26 32.21 14.94 -15.76
C GLY A 26 31.92 13.87 -16.81
N ASP A 27 32.97 13.26 -17.36
CA ASP A 27 32.88 12.37 -18.54
C ASP A 27 32.81 10.87 -18.17
N ASP A 28 32.58 10.53 -16.90
CA ASP A 28 32.50 9.13 -16.43
C ASP A 28 31.06 8.66 -16.20
N ASN A 29 30.77 7.45 -16.69
CA ASN A 29 29.53 6.73 -16.36
C ASN A 29 29.71 5.98 -15.04
N LEU A 30 29.37 6.64 -13.93
CA LEU A 30 29.40 6.02 -12.60
C LEU A 30 28.15 5.17 -12.28
N ALA A 31 27.15 5.15 -13.16
CA ALA A 31 25.88 4.48 -12.90
C ALA A 31 25.98 2.95 -12.76
N GLU A 32 27.09 2.36 -13.22
CA GLU A 32 27.36 0.91 -13.15
C GLU A 32 28.26 0.53 -11.97
N TYR A 33 28.53 1.45 -11.03
CA TYR A 33 29.41 1.23 -9.89
C TYR A 33 28.71 1.44 -8.56
N GLU A 34 29.05 0.58 -7.60
CA GLU A 34 28.56 0.56 -6.23
C GLU A 34 29.73 0.87 -5.29
N PHE A 35 29.54 1.84 -4.40
CA PHE A 35 30.59 2.37 -3.52
C PHE A 35 30.33 1.97 -2.07
N TYR A 36 31.28 1.26 -1.48
CA TYR A 36 31.24 0.73 -0.12
C TYR A 36 32.30 1.45 0.73
N PHE A 37 31.85 2.34 1.63
CA PHE A 37 32.71 3.09 2.55
C PHE A 37 32.89 2.29 3.84
N ASN A 38 34.09 1.76 4.07
CA ASN A 38 34.38 0.93 5.23
C ASN A 38 35.06 1.71 6.35
N GLU A 39 35.01 1.14 7.56
CA GLU A 39 35.81 1.61 8.69
C GLU A 39 37.31 1.56 8.36
N ASN A 40 38.09 2.56 8.81
CA ASN A 40 39.52 2.78 8.53
C ASN A 40 39.85 3.40 7.16
N ASP A 41 38.98 4.24 6.62
CA ASP A 41 39.22 5.02 5.39
C ASP A 41 39.36 4.14 4.11
N ASP A 42 38.96 2.85 4.17
CA ASP A 42 38.99 1.92 3.04
C ASP A 42 37.73 2.07 2.17
N LEU A 43 37.89 2.27 0.87
CA LEU A 43 36.80 2.33 -0.10
C LEU A 43 36.87 1.13 -1.05
N VAL A 44 35.78 0.37 -1.14
CA VAL A 44 35.63 -0.69 -2.15
C VAL A 44 34.60 -0.23 -3.17
N VAL A 45 34.94 -0.31 -4.46
CA VAL A 45 34.01 0.00 -5.55
C VAL A 45 33.82 -1.24 -6.40
N GLN A 46 32.58 -1.70 -6.55
CA GLN A 46 32.23 -2.87 -7.33
C GLN A 46 31.48 -2.47 -8.61
N HIS A 47 31.80 -3.09 -9.73
CA HIS A 47 31.06 -2.92 -10.97
C HIS A 47 29.84 -3.85 -11.00
N SER A 48 28.63 -3.30 -11.11
CA SER A 48 27.35 -4.01 -10.91
C SER A 48 27.06 -5.13 -11.92
N VAL A 49 27.71 -5.12 -13.09
CA VAL A 49 27.52 -6.12 -14.16
C VAL A 49 28.54 -7.27 -14.13
N ASN A 50 29.78 -7.02 -13.71
CA ASN A 50 30.88 -7.97 -13.90
C ASN A 50 31.67 -8.28 -12.62
N ASP A 51 31.23 -7.74 -11.48
CA ASP A 51 31.82 -7.92 -10.16
C ASP A 51 33.32 -7.55 -10.09
N GLN A 52 33.78 -6.68 -10.98
CA GLN A 52 35.12 -6.15 -10.90
C GLN A 52 35.21 -5.25 -9.66
N GLU A 53 36.11 -5.63 -8.76
CA GLU A 53 36.44 -4.84 -7.57
C GLU A 53 37.58 -3.85 -7.85
N ILE A 54 37.39 -2.61 -7.40
CA ILE A 54 38.37 -1.54 -7.42
C ILE A 54 38.51 -1.04 -5.99
N VAL A 55 39.70 -1.13 -5.44
CA VAL A 55 40.00 -0.60 -4.12
C VAL A 55 40.46 0.85 -4.20
N GLY A 56 40.12 1.61 -3.18
CA GLY A 56 40.51 3.00 -3.02
C GLY A 56 40.54 3.41 -1.55
N PHE A 57 40.76 4.69 -1.35
CA PHE A 57 40.76 5.33 -0.04
C PHE A 57 39.74 6.47 -0.05
N TRP A 58 39.07 6.67 1.09
CA TRP A 58 38.18 7.80 1.32
C TRP A 58 38.49 8.42 2.69
N ASN A 59 38.33 9.73 2.82
CA ASN A 59 38.42 10.36 4.15
C ASN A 59 37.55 11.62 4.20
N ALA A 60 36.69 11.74 5.21
CA ALA A 60 36.04 13.01 5.53
C ALA A 60 36.89 13.80 6.53
N SER A 61 36.94 15.11 6.35
CA SER A 61 37.62 16.01 7.29
C SER A 61 37.01 17.41 7.25
N THR A 62 37.16 18.15 8.34
CA THR A 62 36.76 19.56 8.39
C THR A 62 37.92 20.47 8.01
N ASN A 63 37.74 21.32 6.98
CA ASN A 63 38.76 22.27 6.56
C ASN A 63 38.85 23.53 7.46
N ASP A 64 39.86 24.37 7.23
CA ASP A 64 40.11 25.61 8.01
C ASP A 64 38.93 26.61 8.02
N ASN A 65 38.01 26.50 7.05
CA ASN A 65 36.83 27.35 6.95
C ASN A 65 35.60 26.73 7.63
N GLY A 66 35.74 25.55 8.25
CA GLY A 66 34.65 24.83 8.91
C GLY A 66 33.71 24.10 7.96
N ALA A 67 34.12 23.89 6.70
CA ALA A 67 33.38 23.09 5.74
C ALA A 67 33.93 21.66 5.71
N THR A 68 33.04 20.68 5.64
CA THR A 68 33.42 19.27 5.51
C THR A 68 33.84 18.99 4.07
N THR A 69 34.98 18.33 3.95
CA THR A 69 35.59 17.89 2.69
C THR A 69 35.76 16.38 2.70
N MET A 70 35.55 15.76 1.55
CA MET A 70 35.83 14.35 1.32
C MET A 70 36.96 14.19 0.32
N THR A 71 37.94 13.36 0.63
CA THR A 71 39.05 13.03 -0.28
C THR A 71 38.88 11.63 -0.82
N PHE A 72 39.01 11.44 -2.13
CA PHE A 72 39.01 10.12 -2.78
C PHE A 72 40.34 9.82 -3.47
N GLU A 73 40.86 8.61 -3.26
CA GLU A 73 41.98 8.05 -4.01
C GLU A 73 41.63 6.63 -4.51
N ILE A 74 41.08 6.54 -5.72
CA ILE A 74 40.54 5.32 -6.34
C ILE A 74 41.40 4.91 -7.54
N GLY A 75 41.52 3.59 -7.73
CA GLY A 75 42.17 3.01 -8.91
C GLY A 75 41.43 3.27 -10.23
N GLN A 76 42.08 2.93 -11.34
CA GLN A 76 41.46 2.97 -12.67
C GLN A 76 40.28 1.96 -12.77
N PRO A 77 39.22 2.27 -13.56
CA PRO A 77 39.07 3.44 -14.43
C PRO A 77 38.55 4.70 -13.72
N LEU A 78 38.26 4.65 -12.42
CA LEU A 78 37.54 5.71 -11.69
C LEU A 78 38.44 6.82 -11.14
N SER A 79 39.57 7.09 -11.78
CA SER A 79 40.51 8.09 -11.25
C SER A 79 40.04 9.53 -11.38
N ASP A 80 39.05 9.80 -12.22
CA ASP A 80 38.64 11.17 -12.54
C ASP A 80 37.80 11.81 -11.44
N ILE A 81 37.31 10.99 -10.49
CA ILE A 81 36.68 11.46 -9.25
C ILE A 81 37.66 11.61 -8.08
N ASN A 82 38.95 11.32 -8.29
CA ASN A 82 39.96 11.50 -7.24
C ASN A 82 40.16 12.99 -6.92
N GLY A 83 40.54 13.26 -5.67
CA GLY A 83 40.79 14.61 -5.16
C GLY A 83 39.90 14.97 -3.98
N GLU A 84 39.95 16.25 -3.61
CA GLU A 84 39.23 16.80 -2.47
C GLU A 84 37.94 17.50 -2.91
N TRP A 85 36.82 17.08 -2.33
CA TRP A 85 35.47 17.50 -2.65
C TRP A 85 34.84 18.22 -1.46
N THR A 86 34.22 19.36 -1.67
CA THR A 86 33.48 20.06 -0.60
C THR A 86 32.05 19.55 -0.52
N VAL A 87 31.62 19.06 0.64
CA VAL A 87 30.24 18.63 0.89
C VAL A 87 29.32 19.85 0.97
N ILE A 88 28.27 19.86 0.15
CA ILE A 88 27.29 20.96 0.09
C ILE A 88 25.87 20.52 0.45
N GLU A 89 25.61 19.21 0.48
CA GLU A 89 24.34 18.60 0.86
C GLU A 89 24.63 17.23 1.49
N CYS A 90 23.96 16.93 2.59
CA CYS A 90 23.98 15.61 3.21
C CYS A 90 22.60 15.35 3.84
N SER A 91 22.10 14.17 3.60
CA SER A 91 21.03 13.49 4.33
C SER A 91 21.41 12.02 4.41
N ASP A 92 20.62 11.26 5.16
CA ASP A 92 20.71 9.80 5.20
C ASP A 92 20.61 9.16 3.80
N GLU A 93 19.85 9.76 2.87
CA GLU A 93 19.66 9.22 1.51
C GLU A 93 20.61 9.81 0.45
N ARG A 94 21.24 10.96 0.71
CA ARG A 94 21.94 11.71 -0.36
C ARG A 94 23.11 12.52 0.18
N VAL A 95 24.26 12.39 -0.46
CA VAL A 95 25.43 13.26 -0.23
C VAL A 95 25.83 13.92 -1.54
N LYS A 96 25.86 15.25 -1.58
CA LYS A 96 26.30 16.02 -2.75
C LYS A 96 27.54 16.84 -2.43
N MET A 97 28.49 16.78 -3.33
CA MET A 97 29.77 17.46 -3.20
C MET A 97 30.18 18.18 -4.47
N VAL A 98 31.10 19.14 -4.34
CA VAL A 98 31.61 19.94 -5.45
C VAL A 98 33.13 20.07 -5.44
N MET A 99 33.73 20.06 -6.63
CA MET A 99 35.14 20.34 -6.88
C MET A 99 35.25 21.28 -8.09
N GLY A 100 35.35 22.58 -7.84
CA GLY A 100 35.25 23.59 -8.89
C GLY A 100 33.86 23.60 -9.52
N ASP A 101 33.78 23.38 -10.84
CA ASP A 101 32.52 23.29 -11.60
C ASP A 101 31.94 21.86 -11.64
N LEU A 102 32.66 20.90 -11.06
CA LEU A 102 32.23 19.51 -10.99
C LEU A 102 31.35 19.28 -9.76
N TYR A 103 30.38 18.39 -9.89
CA TYR A 103 29.61 17.85 -8.78
C TYR A 103 29.59 16.32 -8.81
N LEU A 104 29.70 15.73 -7.63
CA LEU A 104 29.56 14.31 -7.36
C LEU A 104 28.37 14.16 -6.40
N VAL A 105 27.47 13.24 -6.72
CA VAL A 105 26.28 12.93 -5.92
C VAL A 105 26.35 11.45 -5.60
N PHE A 106 26.31 11.11 -4.32
CA PHE A 106 26.01 9.76 -3.86
C PHE A 106 24.55 9.69 -3.43
N GLU A 107 23.83 8.68 -3.90
CA GLU A 107 22.48 8.33 -3.48
C GLU A 107 22.55 6.95 -2.82
N ARG A 108 22.01 6.87 -1.59
CA ARG A 108 22.10 5.67 -0.75
C ARG A 108 21.27 4.57 -1.39
N GLU A 109 21.87 3.41 -1.59
CA GLU A 109 21.19 2.22 -2.07
C GLU A 109 21.44 1.14 -1.03
N CYS A 110 20.41 0.85 -0.25
CA CYS A 110 20.40 -0.31 0.62
C CYS A 110 19.65 -1.41 -0.15
N GLU A 111 20.17 -1.88 -1.28
CA GLU A 111 19.72 -3.20 -1.73
C GLU A 111 20.26 -4.17 -0.68
N SER A 112 19.41 -4.58 0.24
CA SER A 112 19.75 -5.69 1.09
C SER A 112 19.98 -6.88 0.14
N ASP A 113 21.22 -7.34 0.04
CA ASP A 113 21.56 -8.72 -0.36
C ASP A 113 20.95 -9.76 0.60
N SER A 114 20.01 -9.33 1.46
CA SER A 114 19.13 -10.19 2.22
C SER A 114 18.39 -11.08 1.24
N PRO A 115 18.52 -12.42 1.35
CA PRO A 115 17.70 -13.32 0.56
C PRO A 115 16.19 -13.15 0.86
N TYR A 116 15.83 -12.36 1.88
CA TYR A 116 14.48 -12.06 2.33
C TYR A 116 13.95 -10.69 1.88
N SER A 117 14.73 -9.91 1.10
CA SER A 117 14.37 -8.55 0.66
C SER A 117 13.03 -8.44 -0.08
N CYS A 118 12.62 -9.52 -0.75
CA CYS A 118 11.33 -9.60 -1.43
C CYS A 118 10.13 -9.65 -0.45
N ILE A 119 10.36 -9.96 0.84
CA ILE A 119 9.35 -10.01 1.91
C ILE A 119 9.38 -8.73 2.75
N GLU A 120 10.57 -8.17 3.03
CA GLU A 120 10.77 -6.99 3.90
C GLU A 120 9.94 -5.76 3.49
N ASN A 121 9.56 -5.65 2.21
CA ASN A 121 8.81 -4.53 1.65
C ASN A 121 7.34 -4.86 1.34
N ILE A 122 6.84 -6.00 1.81
CA ILE A 122 5.46 -6.43 1.60
C ILE A 122 4.66 -6.17 2.89
N ASP A 123 3.47 -5.60 2.74
CA ASP A 123 2.50 -5.58 3.83
C ASP A 123 1.95 -7.00 4.05
N LEU A 124 2.29 -7.59 5.20
CA LEU A 124 1.86 -8.92 5.60
C LEU A 124 0.54 -8.90 6.39
N THR A 125 -0.35 -7.97 6.05
CA THR A 125 -1.72 -7.91 6.56
C THR A 125 -2.67 -8.51 5.53
N VAL A 126 -3.41 -9.55 5.92
CA VAL A 126 -4.41 -10.22 5.09
C VAL A 126 -5.77 -10.03 5.73
N ALA A 127 -6.56 -9.15 5.11
CA ALA A 127 -7.96 -8.94 5.46
C ALA A 127 -8.86 -9.71 4.49
N VAL A 128 -9.78 -10.50 5.04
CA VAL A 128 -10.79 -11.22 4.26
C VAL A 128 -12.15 -11.08 4.94
N CYS A 129 -13.20 -11.17 4.14
CA CYS A 129 -14.56 -11.23 4.64
C CYS A 129 -14.80 -12.48 5.49
N ASP A 130 -15.61 -12.31 6.53
CA ASP A 130 -16.16 -13.42 7.30
C ASP A 130 -17.04 -14.34 6.42
N ASP A 131 -17.28 -15.56 6.89
CA ASP A 131 -18.17 -16.50 6.20
C ASP A 131 -19.66 -16.15 6.44
N ASP A 132 -20.59 -17.03 6.06
CA ASP A 132 -22.03 -16.81 6.26
C ASP A 132 -22.42 -16.63 7.75
N VAL A 133 -21.51 -16.88 8.69
CA VAL A 133 -21.64 -16.71 10.13
C VAL A 133 -20.63 -15.67 10.62
N ASN A 134 -21.12 -14.49 11.00
CA ASN A 134 -20.29 -13.42 11.56
C ASN A 134 -19.85 -13.74 13.01
N ASP A 135 -18.89 -14.65 13.16
CA ASP A 135 -18.26 -15.03 14.43
C ASP A 135 -16.77 -14.65 14.52
N GLY A 136 -16.26 -13.98 13.48
CA GLY A 136 -14.88 -13.55 13.33
C GLY A 136 -13.94 -14.69 12.94
N LEU A 137 -14.43 -15.84 12.46
CA LEU A 137 -13.64 -16.99 12.07
C LEU A 137 -13.93 -17.38 10.62
N THR A 138 -12.90 -17.41 9.79
CA THR A 138 -13.03 -17.78 8.36
C THR A 138 -11.78 -18.49 7.86
N GLU A 139 -11.88 -19.10 6.68
CA GLU A 139 -10.76 -19.81 6.04
C GLU A 139 -9.83 -18.84 5.29
N PHE A 140 -8.53 -18.95 5.59
CA PHE A 140 -7.45 -18.25 4.88
C PHE A 140 -6.65 -19.23 4.01
N ASP A 141 -6.29 -18.80 2.80
CA ASP A 141 -5.29 -19.48 1.96
C ASP A 141 -4.16 -18.49 1.62
N LEU A 142 -2.99 -18.70 2.23
CA LEU A 142 -1.82 -17.84 2.05
C LEU A 142 -0.80 -18.42 1.07
N THR A 143 -1.14 -19.49 0.35
CA THR A 143 -0.21 -20.15 -0.59
C THR A 143 0.27 -19.22 -1.71
N ALA A 144 -0.58 -18.27 -2.11
CA ALA A 144 -0.27 -17.32 -3.17
C ALA A 144 0.34 -15.99 -2.67
N LEU A 145 0.28 -15.69 -1.37
CA LEU A 145 0.64 -14.38 -0.81
C LEU A 145 2.05 -13.93 -1.21
N LEU A 146 2.99 -14.88 -1.22
CA LEU A 146 4.40 -14.65 -1.50
C LEU A 146 4.92 -15.53 -2.65
N ALA A 147 4.04 -15.88 -3.60
CA ALA A 147 4.41 -16.75 -4.72
C ALA A 147 5.60 -16.22 -5.53
N ASN A 148 5.75 -14.88 -5.64
CA ASN A 148 6.87 -14.26 -6.35
C ASN A 148 8.22 -14.41 -5.60
N CYS A 149 8.19 -14.53 -4.27
CA CYS A 149 9.36 -14.77 -3.42
C CYS A 149 9.78 -16.26 -3.40
N ALA A 150 8.85 -17.17 -3.62
CA ALA A 150 9.07 -18.61 -3.53
C ALA A 150 9.74 -19.25 -4.76
N ASN A 151 10.22 -18.45 -5.73
CA ASN A 151 10.82 -18.91 -7.00
C ASN A 151 12.25 -19.45 -6.82
N ASP A 152 12.40 -20.58 -6.11
CA ASP A 152 13.66 -21.29 -5.81
C ASP A 152 14.64 -20.56 -4.88
N GLN A 153 14.30 -19.34 -4.41
CA GLN A 153 15.14 -18.55 -3.50
C GLN A 153 14.83 -18.83 -2.03
N LEU A 154 13.56 -19.07 -1.69
CA LEU A 154 13.09 -19.28 -0.32
C LEU A 154 12.07 -20.42 -0.22
N GLU A 155 12.19 -21.21 0.83
CA GLU A 155 11.16 -22.14 1.30
C GLU A 155 10.30 -21.45 2.36
N LEU A 156 9.00 -21.32 2.10
CA LEU A 156 8.05 -20.60 2.95
C LEU A 156 7.14 -21.59 3.70
N ALA A 157 6.97 -21.37 5.01
CA ALA A 157 6.03 -22.13 5.85
C ALA A 157 5.41 -21.23 6.90
N TYR A 158 4.15 -21.50 7.29
CA TYR A 158 3.39 -20.67 8.23
C TYR A 158 3.11 -21.44 9.52
N PHE A 159 3.05 -20.73 10.65
CA PHE A 159 2.92 -21.30 11.99
C PHE A 159 2.02 -20.45 12.88
N VAL A 160 1.35 -21.09 13.84
CA VAL A 160 0.48 -20.41 14.82
C VAL A 160 1.30 -19.74 15.93
N SER A 161 2.53 -20.21 16.20
CA SER A 161 3.39 -19.67 17.24
C SER A 161 4.82 -19.40 16.76
N LEU A 162 5.45 -18.37 17.33
CA LEU A 162 6.86 -18.04 17.05
C LEU A 162 7.78 -19.22 17.35
N ALA A 163 7.56 -19.92 18.46
CA ALA A 163 8.37 -21.07 18.84
C ALA A 163 8.27 -22.21 17.82
N ASP A 164 7.09 -22.46 17.28
CA ASP A 164 6.90 -23.46 16.22
C ASP A 164 7.61 -23.04 14.92
N ALA A 165 7.54 -21.75 14.56
CA ALA A 165 8.26 -21.19 13.40
C ALA A 165 9.78 -21.28 13.55
N GLU A 166 10.35 -20.91 14.71
CA GLU A 166 11.78 -20.99 15.00
C GLU A 166 12.30 -22.44 14.96
N ASN A 167 11.51 -23.38 15.47
CA ASN A 167 11.87 -24.81 15.51
C ASN A 167 11.44 -25.59 14.26
N ASN A 168 10.71 -24.95 13.33
CA ASN A 168 10.13 -25.57 12.14
C ASN A 168 9.31 -26.84 12.46
N VAL A 169 8.37 -26.72 13.40
CA VAL A 169 7.49 -27.83 13.83
C VAL A 169 6.02 -27.42 13.70
N ASN A 170 5.14 -28.38 13.40
CA ASN A 170 3.70 -28.14 13.23
C ASN A 170 3.36 -27.01 12.23
N PRO A 171 3.87 -27.05 10.98
CA PRO A 171 3.50 -26.07 9.97
C PRO A 171 1.99 -26.15 9.68
N ILE A 172 1.40 -24.99 9.37
CA ILE A 172 0.01 -24.87 8.96
C ILE A 172 -0.16 -25.45 7.56
N GLU A 173 -1.19 -26.29 7.38
CA GLU A 173 -1.69 -26.69 6.06
C GLU A 173 -2.86 -25.78 5.68
N PHE A 174 -2.94 -25.37 4.42
CA PHE A 174 -4.01 -24.51 3.92
C PHE A 174 -5.13 -25.30 3.23
N PRO A 175 -6.39 -24.82 3.27
CA PRO A 175 -6.84 -23.60 3.96
C PRO A 175 -6.79 -23.72 5.49
N TYR A 176 -6.61 -22.59 6.17
CA TYR A 176 -6.49 -22.48 7.63
C TYR A 176 -7.57 -21.56 8.20
N THR A 177 -8.36 -22.06 9.16
CA THR A 177 -9.32 -21.23 9.90
C THR A 177 -8.63 -20.58 11.10
N ASN A 178 -8.77 -19.26 11.23
CA ASN A 178 -8.28 -18.55 12.41
C ASN A 178 -9.04 -18.97 13.69
N VAL A 179 -8.47 -18.66 14.85
CA VAL A 179 -9.05 -18.99 16.17
C VAL A 179 -9.35 -17.75 17.01
N THR A 180 -8.86 -16.59 16.59
CA THR A 180 -9.14 -15.26 17.14
C THR A 180 -9.16 -14.25 16.01
N ASN A 181 -9.77 -13.08 16.23
CA ASN A 181 -9.75 -11.98 15.29
C ASN A 181 -9.38 -10.67 16.02
N PRO A 182 -8.29 -9.98 15.63
CA PRO A 182 -7.25 -10.42 14.68
C PRO A 182 -6.43 -11.61 15.20
N GLN A 183 -5.72 -12.29 14.31
CA GLN A 183 -4.75 -13.35 14.67
C GLN A 183 -3.40 -13.12 13.99
N THR A 184 -2.32 -13.17 14.77
CA THR A 184 -0.96 -13.21 14.23
C THR A 184 -0.55 -14.65 13.92
N LEU A 185 -0.09 -14.87 12.70
CA LEU A 185 0.68 -16.05 12.29
C LEU A 185 2.14 -15.68 12.09
N TYR A 186 3.00 -16.70 12.03
CA TYR A 186 4.43 -16.55 11.84
C TYR A 186 4.84 -17.23 10.55
N LEU A 187 5.34 -16.45 9.60
CA LEU A 187 5.92 -16.95 8.36
C LEU A 187 7.41 -17.21 8.60
N ARG A 188 7.85 -18.45 8.38
CA ARG A 188 9.27 -18.80 8.29
C ARG A 188 9.69 -18.79 6.83
N ALA A 189 10.70 -17.99 6.49
CA ALA A 189 11.37 -18.02 5.19
C ALA A 189 12.75 -18.67 5.37
N SER A 190 13.00 -19.81 4.74
CA SER A 190 14.27 -20.57 4.85
C SER A 190 15.02 -20.57 3.53
N VAL A 191 16.35 -20.47 3.57
CA VAL A 191 17.18 -20.52 2.35
C VAL A 191 17.50 -21.98 2.00
N PRO A 192 17.10 -22.49 0.81
CA PRO A 192 17.30 -23.88 0.43
C PRO A 192 18.76 -24.33 0.54
N GLY A 193 18.97 -25.50 1.17
CA GLY A 193 20.31 -26.09 1.33
C GLY A 193 21.17 -25.48 2.46
N THR A 194 20.62 -24.56 3.26
CA THR A 194 21.27 -23.97 4.43
C THR A 194 20.46 -24.21 5.72
N THR A 195 20.93 -23.66 6.84
CA THR A 195 20.15 -23.57 8.09
C THR A 195 19.59 -22.18 8.34
N ASP A 196 19.78 -21.24 7.39
CA ASP A 196 19.48 -19.83 7.57
C ASP A 196 17.99 -19.59 7.31
N PHE A 197 17.37 -18.82 8.20
CA PHE A 197 15.96 -18.47 8.12
C PHE A 197 15.67 -17.14 8.80
N GLU A 198 14.57 -16.52 8.40
CA GLU A 198 13.96 -15.39 9.08
C GLU A 198 12.48 -15.67 9.37
N VAL A 199 11.95 -15.02 10.40
CA VAL A 199 10.54 -15.14 10.80
C VAL A 199 9.87 -13.78 10.72
N PHE A 200 8.77 -13.73 9.97
CA PHE A 200 7.93 -12.55 9.79
C PHE A 200 6.58 -12.76 10.46
N GLU A 201 5.98 -11.67 10.95
CA GLU A 201 4.61 -11.68 11.46
C GLU A 201 3.63 -11.43 10.31
N VAL A 202 2.61 -12.28 10.21
CA VAL A 202 1.50 -12.13 9.26
C VAL A 202 0.24 -11.89 10.07
N GLN A 203 -0.46 -10.79 9.82
CA GLN A 203 -1.69 -10.46 10.52
C GLN A 203 -2.91 -10.90 9.70
N LEU A 204 -3.73 -11.77 10.30
CA LEU A 204 -5.02 -12.15 9.76
C LEU A 204 -6.11 -11.29 10.39
N ILE A 205 -6.92 -10.67 9.54
CA ILE A 205 -8.07 -9.87 9.93
C ILE A 205 -9.29 -10.46 9.24
N VAL A 206 -10.31 -10.76 10.04
CA VAL A 206 -11.64 -11.10 9.53
C VAL A 206 -12.50 -9.85 9.62
N GLU A 207 -13.07 -9.45 8.50
CA GLU A 207 -13.95 -8.29 8.41
C GLU A 207 -15.39 -8.77 8.23
N ASP A 208 -16.33 -8.15 8.95
CA ASP A 208 -17.74 -8.37 8.66
C ASP A 208 -18.09 -7.71 7.32
N CYS A 209 -18.20 -8.53 6.28
CA CYS A 209 -18.69 -8.12 4.97
C CYS A 209 -20.17 -8.45 4.76
N SER A 210 -20.81 -9.10 5.74
CA SER A 210 -22.25 -9.41 5.72
C SER A 210 -23.09 -8.16 5.96
N THR A 211 -22.47 -7.08 6.42
CA THR A 211 -23.06 -5.75 6.55
C THR A 211 -22.44 -4.79 5.53
N GLY A 212 -22.98 -4.80 4.31
CA GLY A 212 -22.71 -3.69 3.39
C GLY A 212 -23.17 -2.38 4.02
N CYS A 213 -22.22 -1.48 4.33
CA CYS A 213 -22.45 -0.14 4.89
C CYS A 213 -23.23 -0.07 6.20
N THR A 214 -22.78 0.76 7.14
CA THR A 214 -23.62 1.15 8.29
C THR A 214 -24.78 2.04 7.83
N GLU A 215 -25.81 2.23 8.67
CA GLU A 215 -26.88 3.21 8.38
C GLU A 215 -26.27 4.60 8.06
N ALA A 216 -25.21 4.97 8.78
CA ALA A 216 -24.49 6.22 8.57
C ALA A 216 -23.77 6.29 7.21
N ASP A 217 -23.20 5.18 6.73
CA ASP A 217 -22.55 5.13 5.42
C ASP A 217 -23.57 5.24 4.29
N VAL A 218 -24.70 4.52 4.39
CA VAL A 218 -25.79 4.62 3.41
C VAL A 218 -26.37 6.03 3.38
N ASP A 219 -26.58 6.65 4.54
CA ASP A 219 -27.00 8.05 4.63
C ASP A 219 -26.03 8.99 3.91
N LEU A 220 -24.73 8.84 4.17
CA LEU A 220 -23.69 9.65 3.53
C LEU A 220 -23.70 9.47 2.01
N PHE A 221 -23.78 8.23 1.52
CA PHE A 221 -23.76 7.94 0.08
C PHE A 221 -24.99 8.48 -0.63
N LEU A 222 -26.18 8.30 -0.05
CA LEU A 222 -27.43 8.80 -0.62
C LEU A 222 -27.42 10.32 -0.74
N MET A 223 -26.90 11.03 0.27
CA MET A 223 -26.89 12.50 0.30
C MET A 223 -25.73 13.16 -0.46
N GLU A 224 -24.74 12.40 -0.94
CA GLU A 224 -23.54 12.98 -1.56
C GLU A 224 -23.79 13.52 -2.97
N CYS A 225 -24.53 12.78 -3.81
CA CYS A 225 -24.86 13.13 -5.20
C CYS A 225 -26.21 12.52 -5.61
N GLU A 226 -26.65 12.81 -6.83
CA GLU A 226 -27.85 12.22 -7.43
C GLU A 226 -27.63 10.76 -7.88
N TRP A 227 -28.73 10.00 -7.89
CA TRP A 227 -28.72 8.57 -8.19
C TRP A 227 -29.71 8.23 -9.33
N PHE A 228 -29.39 7.24 -10.16
CA PHE A 228 -30.25 6.75 -11.22
C PHE A 228 -30.66 5.30 -11.00
N ALA A 229 -31.95 4.99 -11.16
CA ALA A 229 -32.46 3.62 -11.12
C ALA A 229 -32.15 2.86 -12.43
N VAL A 230 -30.95 2.31 -12.53
CA VAL A 230 -30.43 1.69 -13.76
C VAL A 230 -31.00 0.30 -14.04
N ASP A 231 -31.47 -0.42 -13.03
CA ASP A 231 -32.14 -1.73 -13.18
C ASP A 231 -33.23 -1.88 -12.12
N PHE A 232 -34.45 -2.21 -12.56
CA PHE A 232 -35.58 -2.56 -11.72
C PHE A 232 -36.18 -3.88 -12.20
N ASN A 233 -35.97 -4.97 -11.45
CA ASN A 233 -36.46 -6.30 -11.80
C ASN A 233 -36.09 -6.78 -13.23
N GLY A 234 -34.91 -6.40 -13.72
CA GLY A 234 -34.40 -6.77 -15.04
C GLY A 234 -34.83 -5.82 -16.16
N SER A 235 -35.30 -4.62 -15.82
CA SER A 235 -35.75 -3.57 -16.75
C SER A 235 -35.11 -2.24 -16.42
N ASP A 236 -34.80 -1.45 -17.46
CA ASP A 236 -34.23 -0.11 -17.39
C ASP A 236 -35.28 1.01 -17.54
N ASP A 237 -36.59 0.68 -17.46
CA ASP A 237 -37.68 1.65 -17.66
C ASP A 237 -37.65 2.82 -16.65
N LEU A 238 -36.95 2.65 -15.51
CA LEU A 238 -36.78 3.68 -14.48
C LEU A 238 -35.49 4.50 -14.62
N SER A 239 -34.61 4.18 -15.57
CA SER A 239 -33.31 4.86 -15.77
C SER A 239 -33.42 6.35 -16.15
N ILE A 240 -34.63 6.80 -16.51
CA ILE A 240 -34.93 8.21 -16.79
C ILE A 240 -35.16 9.06 -15.53
N PHE A 241 -35.28 8.42 -14.37
CA PHE A 241 -35.51 9.09 -13.10
C PHE A 241 -34.21 9.30 -12.35
N GLU A 242 -33.92 10.55 -12.05
CA GLU A 242 -32.84 11.02 -11.18
C GLU A 242 -33.42 11.18 -9.77
N LEU A 243 -32.80 10.54 -8.78
CA LEU A 243 -33.18 10.53 -7.37
C LEU A 243 -32.20 11.39 -6.58
N ASP A 244 -32.70 12.44 -5.95
CA ASP A 244 -31.95 13.37 -5.12
C ASP A 244 -32.41 13.29 -3.66
N PHE A 245 -31.59 12.64 -2.83
CA PHE A 245 -31.83 12.44 -1.41
C PHE A 245 -31.28 13.64 -0.62
N ASN A 246 -32.19 14.48 -0.14
CA ASN A 246 -31.84 15.71 0.55
C ASN A 246 -31.88 15.57 2.07
N ASP A 247 -31.20 16.50 2.75
CA ASP A 247 -31.31 16.72 4.20
C ASP A 247 -32.77 16.78 4.67
N ASN A 248 -33.03 16.34 5.92
CA ASN A 248 -34.35 16.25 6.55
C ASN A 248 -35.31 15.23 5.89
N SER A 249 -34.79 14.13 5.35
CA SER A 249 -35.59 13.00 4.85
C SER A 249 -36.46 13.35 3.63
N ASN A 250 -36.08 14.37 2.85
CA ASN A 250 -36.80 14.76 1.64
C ASN A 250 -36.17 14.09 0.41
N LEU A 251 -36.98 13.48 -0.44
CA LEU A 251 -36.53 12.87 -1.70
C LEU A 251 -37.16 13.63 -2.87
N VAL A 252 -36.34 14.15 -3.78
CA VAL A 252 -36.80 14.77 -5.03
C VAL A 252 -36.45 13.82 -6.17
N ILE A 253 -37.45 13.44 -6.97
CA ILE A 253 -37.22 12.60 -8.15
C ILE A 253 -37.56 13.40 -9.39
N THR A 254 -36.60 13.56 -10.29
CA THR A 254 -36.74 14.31 -11.53
C THR A 254 -36.81 13.35 -12.72
N ASN A 255 -37.86 13.46 -13.54
CA ASN A 255 -37.90 12.79 -14.83
C ASN A 255 -37.09 13.61 -15.84
N THR A 256 -35.96 13.07 -16.28
CA THR A 256 -35.00 13.77 -17.15
C THR A 256 -35.52 14.01 -18.58
N THR A 257 -36.63 13.38 -18.98
CA THR A 257 -37.20 13.54 -20.33
C THR A 257 -38.15 14.73 -20.43
N ASN A 258 -38.81 15.10 -19.33
CA ASN A 258 -39.85 16.15 -19.32
C ASN A 258 -39.70 17.16 -18.17
N ASN A 259 -38.70 16.99 -17.30
CA ASN A 259 -38.41 17.79 -16.10
C ASN A 259 -39.56 17.87 -15.08
N GLU A 260 -40.49 16.91 -15.10
CA GLU A 260 -41.48 16.80 -14.03
C GLU A 260 -40.83 16.22 -12.78
N THR A 261 -41.15 16.80 -11.62
CA THR A 261 -40.63 16.35 -10.33
C THR A 261 -41.70 15.69 -9.47
N VAL A 262 -41.27 14.69 -8.72
CA VAL A 262 -42.06 14.00 -7.69
C VAL A 262 -41.33 14.19 -6.37
N ASN A 263 -42.05 14.63 -5.34
CA ASN A 263 -41.47 14.77 -4.00
C ASN A 263 -41.95 13.59 -3.15
N GLY A 264 -41.03 12.98 -2.43
CA GLY A 264 -41.24 11.88 -1.51
C GLY A 264 -40.45 12.06 -0.22
N PHE A 265 -40.44 11.01 0.58
CA PHE A 265 -39.63 10.92 1.78
C PHE A 265 -38.72 9.72 1.70
N TRP A 266 -37.57 9.82 2.35
CA TRP A 266 -36.65 8.72 2.54
C TRP A 266 -36.20 8.61 3.99
N ALA A 267 -35.97 7.40 4.46
CA ALA A 267 -35.36 7.14 5.75
C ALA A 267 -34.52 5.87 5.66
N THR A 268 -33.46 5.81 6.46
CA THR A 268 -32.69 4.59 6.66
C THR A 268 -32.96 4.03 8.06
N SER A 269 -32.73 2.74 8.24
CA SER A 269 -32.72 2.11 9.56
C SER A 269 -31.84 0.87 9.57
N GLU A 270 -31.01 0.73 10.60
CA GLU A 270 -30.20 -0.46 10.81
C GLU A 270 -30.93 -1.54 11.61
N THR A 271 -30.89 -2.78 11.12
CA THR A 271 -31.37 -3.97 11.83
C THR A 271 -30.32 -5.07 11.78
N ALA A 272 -30.58 -6.20 12.47
CA ALA A 272 -29.69 -7.36 12.39
C ALA A 272 -29.58 -7.96 10.97
N ASP A 273 -30.54 -7.67 10.09
CA ASP A 273 -30.57 -8.16 8.71
C ASP A 273 -29.84 -7.21 7.74
N GLY A 274 -29.37 -6.04 8.21
CA GLY A 274 -28.71 -5.00 7.41
C GLY A 274 -29.40 -3.64 7.47
N VAL A 275 -28.95 -2.71 6.60
CA VAL A 275 -29.54 -1.37 6.45
C VAL A 275 -30.75 -1.42 5.52
N TRP A 276 -31.85 -0.84 5.96
CA TRP A 276 -33.09 -0.71 5.20
C TRP A 276 -33.27 0.73 4.75
N ILE A 277 -33.68 0.94 3.50
CA ILE A 277 -34.12 2.22 2.95
C ILE A 277 -35.65 2.18 2.80
N GLU A 278 -36.35 3.09 3.45
CA GLU A 278 -37.78 3.33 3.26
C GLU A 278 -37.98 4.50 2.29
N LEU A 279 -38.74 4.28 1.21
CA LEU A 279 -39.17 5.30 0.25
C LEU A 279 -40.69 5.46 0.33
N ASP A 280 -41.16 6.67 0.64
CA ASP A 280 -42.60 6.95 0.82
C ASP A 280 -43.08 8.16 0.01
N ASN A 281 -44.40 8.24 -0.17
CA ASN A 281 -45.12 9.35 -0.81
C ASN A 281 -44.76 9.61 -2.29
N LEU A 282 -44.30 8.57 -3.01
CA LEU A 282 -43.98 8.65 -4.44
C LEU A 282 -45.26 8.56 -5.30
N ASN A 283 -45.89 9.70 -5.57
CA ASN A 283 -47.18 9.76 -6.30
C ASN A 283 -47.04 9.91 -7.84
N GLY A 284 -45.83 9.84 -8.38
CA GLY A 284 -45.59 9.93 -9.84
C GLY A 284 -45.97 8.65 -10.59
N SER A 285 -46.11 8.73 -11.91
CA SER A 285 -46.31 7.53 -12.74
C SER A 285 -45.00 6.79 -12.97
N ASN A 286 -45.07 5.45 -13.00
CA ASN A 286 -43.97 4.48 -12.96
C ASN A 286 -43.12 4.50 -11.67
N ILE A 287 -42.73 5.67 -11.19
CA ILE A 287 -41.85 5.80 -10.02
C ILE A 287 -42.49 5.36 -8.70
N GLN A 288 -43.82 5.32 -8.62
CA GLN A 288 -44.52 4.78 -7.44
C GLN A 288 -44.15 3.32 -7.17
N ALA A 289 -43.59 2.60 -8.15
CA ALA A 289 -43.08 1.23 -8.00
C ALA A 289 -41.91 1.11 -7.01
N LEU A 290 -41.19 2.21 -6.73
CA LEU A 290 -40.13 2.24 -5.73
C LEU A 290 -40.65 2.47 -4.30
N THR A 291 -41.93 2.76 -4.11
CA THR A 291 -42.51 2.96 -2.77
C THR A 291 -42.42 1.68 -1.94
N GLY A 292 -41.84 1.77 -0.76
CA GLY A 292 -41.69 0.64 0.16
C GLY A 292 -40.34 0.63 0.88
N THR A 293 -40.10 -0.47 1.58
CA THR A 293 -38.85 -0.73 2.31
C THR A 293 -37.96 -1.68 1.51
N TRP A 294 -36.68 -1.36 1.44
CA TRP A 294 -35.69 -2.08 0.66
C TRP A 294 -34.44 -2.35 1.50
N LEU A 295 -34.04 -3.62 1.59
CA LEU A 295 -32.79 -4.03 2.20
C LEU A 295 -31.63 -3.73 1.26
N VAL A 296 -30.58 -3.08 1.77
CA VAL A 296 -29.34 -2.88 1.04
C VAL A 296 -28.57 -4.21 1.00
N THR A 297 -28.37 -4.76 -0.19
CA THR A 297 -27.74 -6.08 -0.43
C THR A 297 -26.42 -5.99 -1.20
N GLU A 298 -26.15 -4.86 -1.85
CA GLU A 298 -24.85 -4.49 -2.40
C GLU A 298 -24.64 -3.03 -1.99
N CYS A 299 -23.54 -2.73 -1.31
CA CYS A 299 -23.25 -1.36 -0.90
C CYS A 299 -21.84 -0.94 -1.33
N SER A 300 -21.79 0.15 -2.08
CA SER A 300 -20.57 0.86 -2.44
C SER A 300 -20.89 2.35 -2.61
N GLU A 301 -19.87 3.20 -2.57
CA GLU A 301 -20.05 4.64 -2.76
C GLU A 301 -20.78 4.98 -4.08
N THR A 302 -20.57 4.21 -5.15
CA THR A 302 -21.10 4.52 -6.48
C THR A 302 -22.31 3.70 -6.90
N ARG A 303 -22.67 2.67 -6.13
CA ARG A 303 -23.68 1.68 -6.55
C ARG A 303 -24.30 1.00 -5.34
N LEU A 304 -25.63 1.01 -5.29
CA LEU A 304 -26.41 0.27 -4.30
C LEU A 304 -27.37 -0.70 -5.00
N LYS A 305 -27.47 -1.92 -4.47
CA LYS A 305 -28.53 -2.87 -4.84
C LYS A 305 -29.47 -3.04 -3.66
N LEU A 306 -30.75 -2.78 -3.90
CA LEU A 306 -31.80 -2.82 -2.90
C LEU A 306 -32.78 -3.94 -3.22
N GLU A 307 -33.12 -4.78 -2.25
CA GLU A 307 -34.07 -5.89 -2.40
C GLU A 307 -35.25 -5.75 -1.43
N ASN A 308 -36.46 -6.10 -1.87
CA ASN A 308 -37.66 -6.11 -1.01
C ASN A 308 -38.12 -7.54 -0.68
N ASP A 309 -39.02 -7.66 0.29
CA ASP A 309 -39.56 -8.94 0.79
C ASP A 309 -40.23 -9.83 -0.28
N ASN A 310 -40.55 -9.30 -1.45
CA ASN A 310 -41.17 -10.05 -2.55
C ASN A 310 -40.15 -10.52 -3.60
N ASN A 311 -38.84 -10.50 -3.28
CA ASN A 311 -37.73 -10.73 -4.20
C ASN A 311 -37.69 -9.73 -5.37
N GLY A 312 -38.32 -8.56 -5.20
CA GLY A 312 -38.15 -7.46 -6.13
C GLY A 312 -36.85 -6.72 -5.82
N TYR A 313 -36.16 -6.22 -6.84
CA TYR A 313 -34.92 -5.48 -6.63
C TYR A 313 -34.85 -4.20 -7.49
N VAL A 314 -34.05 -3.25 -7.02
CA VAL A 314 -33.61 -2.08 -7.75
C VAL A 314 -32.09 -1.90 -7.58
N VAL A 315 -31.40 -1.56 -8.66
CA VAL A 315 -30.02 -1.10 -8.64
C VAL A 315 -30.03 0.38 -8.92
N ILE A 316 -29.40 1.15 -8.03
CA ILE A 316 -29.16 2.57 -8.24
C ILE A 316 -27.66 2.83 -8.38
N GLU A 317 -27.29 3.68 -9.33
CA GLU A 317 -25.91 4.12 -9.57
C GLU A 317 -25.81 5.63 -9.40
N ARG A 318 -24.72 6.08 -8.78
CA ARG A 318 -24.48 7.48 -8.45
C ARG A 318 -23.92 8.23 -9.66
N GLU A 319 -24.48 9.40 -9.94
CA GLU A 319 -23.95 10.35 -10.92
C GLU A 319 -23.81 11.74 -10.28
N CYS A 320 -22.57 12.22 -10.14
CA CYS A 320 -22.28 13.58 -9.68
C CYS A 320 -22.10 14.49 -10.90
N ASN A 321 -23.10 15.31 -11.22
CA ASN A 321 -23.10 16.22 -12.38
C ASN A 321 -22.54 17.62 -12.09
#